data_AF-A0A3S3NP74-F1
#
_entry.id   AF-A0A3S3NP74-F1
#
_cell.length_a   1.000
_cell.length_b   1.000
_cell.length_c   1.000
_cell.angle_alpha   90.00
_cell.angle_beta   90.00
_cell.angle_gamma   90.00
#
_symmetry.space_group_name_H-M   'P 1'
#
loop_
_entity.id
_entity.type
_entity.pdbx_description
1 polymer ?
#
loop_
_entity_poly.entity_id
_entity_poly.type
_entity_poly.pdbx_seq_one_letter_code
_entity_poly.pdbx_strand_id
1 'polypeptide(L)' 'MRYRTNNEGTGFRGEDHDQPIKPEAEHFEHCPVYGQDFDKRDLGQVLHHAEPEHQPLPVEQ' A
#
# COMPACT_ATOMS: atom_id res chain seq x y z
N MET A 1 -10.29 5.58 -26.38
CA MET A 1 -9.26 5.52 -27.44
C MET A 1 -8.02 6.22 -26.91
N ARG A 2 -6.91 5.52 -26.68
CA ARG A 2 -5.66 6.19 -26.24
C ARG A 2 -5.02 6.83 -27.47
N TYR A 3 -4.87 8.15 -27.48
CA TYR A 3 -4.17 8.85 -28.55
C TYR A 3 -2.71 8.42 -28.50
N ARG A 4 -2.30 7.61 -29.49
CA ARG A 4 -0.91 7.19 -29.61
C ARG A 4 -0.12 8.40 -30.11
N THR A 5 0.69 9.00 -29.25
CA THR A 5 1.65 10.02 -29.69
C THR A 5 2.72 9.33 -30.54
N ASN A 6 3.13 9.96 -31.64
CA ASN A 6 4.23 9.50 -32.50
C ASN A 6 5.52 10.24 -32.08
N ASN A 7 6.09 9.83 -30.94
CA ASN A 7 7.31 10.40 -30.40
C ASN A 7 8.36 9.29 -30.20
N GLU A 8 9.55 9.65 -29.72
CA GLU A 8 10.65 8.69 -29.50
C GLU A 8 10.26 7.55 -28.55
N GLY A 9 9.24 7.74 -27.72
CA GLY A 9 8.68 6.77 -26.78
C GLY A 9 7.75 5.71 -27.40
N THR A 10 7.25 5.88 -28.63
CA THR A 10 6.13 5.09 -29.20
C THR A 10 6.41 3.59 -29.37
N GLY A 11 7.68 3.19 -29.40
CA GLY A 11 8.14 1.81 -29.51
C GLY A 11 8.49 1.15 -28.16
N PHE A 12 8.58 1.93 -27.08
CA PHE A 12 8.91 1.40 -25.77
C PHE A 12 7.65 0.86 -25.09
N ARG A 13 7.68 -0.43 -24.79
CA ARG A 13 6.65 -1.07 -23.97
C ARG A 13 7.15 -1.09 -22.54
N GLY A 14 6.47 -0.36 -21.65
CA GLY A 14 6.70 -0.50 -20.22
C GLY A 14 6.33 -1.90 -19.74
N GLU A 15 7.00 -2.34 -18.67
CA GLU A 15 6.53 -3.47 -17.88
C GLU A 15 5.49 -2.95 -16.90
N ASP A 16 4.38 -3.68 -16.79
CA ASP A 16 3.43 -3.43 -15.71
C ASP A 16 4.03 -3.99 -14.42
N HIS A 17 4.49 -3.09 -13.56
CA HIS A 17 5.03 -3.45 -12.26
C HIS A 17 3.92 -3.59 -11.20
N ASP A 18 2.66 -3.33 -11.56
CA ASP A 18 1.55 -3.65 -10.69
C ASP A 18 1.49 -5.17 -10.51
N GLN A 19 1.69 -5.60 -9.28
CA GLN A 19 1.43 -6.98 -8.89
C GLN A 19 -0.06 -7.28 -9.14
N PRO A 20 -0.46 -8.56 -9.30
CA PRO A 20 -1.86 -8.94 -9.29
C PRO A 20 -2.58 -8.24 -8.12
N ILE A 21 -3.78 -7.73 -8.36
CA ILE A 21 -4.58 -7.08 -7.30
C ILE A 21 -4.68 -8.06 -6.14
N LYS A 22 -4.04 -7.71 -5.02
CA LYS A 22 -4.11 -8.51 -3.81
C LYS A 22 -5.51 -8.36 -3.19
N PRO A 23 -6.05 -9.42 -2.57
CA PRO A 23 -7.21 -9.31 -1.71
C PRO A 23 -7.03 -8.20 -0.68
N GLU A 24 -8.10 -7.47 -0.37
CA GLU A 24 -8.04 -6.34 0.56
C GLU A 24 -7.46 -6.72 1.93
N ALA A 25 -7.79 -7.92 2.42
CA ALA A 25 -7.28 -8.46 3.68
C ALA A 25 -5.75 -8.60 3.73
N GLU A 26 -5.06 -8.77 2.59
CA GLU A 26 -3.60 -8.91 2.56
C GLU A 26 -2.86 -7.57 2.80
N HIS A 27 -3.58 -6.45 2.71
CA HIS A 27 -3.03 -5.13 2.98
C HIS A 27 -2.93 -4.83 4.48
N PHE A 28 -3.67 -5.56 5.32
CA PHE A 28 -3.62 -5.40 6.77
C PHE A 28 -2.54 -6.28 7.40
N GLU A 29 -2.01 -5.84 8.52
CA GLU A 29 -1.12 -6.61 9.40
C GLU A 29 -1.55 -6.46 10.85
N HIS A 30 -1.43 -7.54 11.60
CA HIS A 30 -1.82 -7.59 12.99
C HIS A 30 -0.67 -7.15 13.89
N CYS A 31 -0.87 -6.09 14.67
CA CYS A 31 0.11 -5.65 15.65
C CYS A 31 0.29 -6.73 16.74
N PRO A 32 1.50 -7.27 16.95
CA PRO A 32 1.73 -8.32 17.95
C PRO A 32 1.67 -7.81 19.40
N VAL A 33 1.73 -6.49 19.62
CA VAL A 33 1.74 -5.89 20.96
C VAL A 33 0.32 -5.64 21.46
N TYR A 34 -0.54 -5.04 20.63
CA TYR A 34 -1.89 -4.62 21.01
C TYR A 34 -3.02 -5.37 20.29
N GLY A 35 -2.69 -6.14 19.25
CA GLY A 35 -3.66 -6.88 18.45
C GLY A 35 -4.54 -6.00 17.55
N GLN A 36 -4.14 -4.75 17.30
CA GLN A 36 -4.80 -3.90 16.32
C GLN A 36 -4.30 -4.22 14.91
N ASP A 37 -5.22 -4.35 13.95
CA ASP A 37 -4.86 -4.43 12.53
C ASP A 37 -4.56 -3.02 11.99
N PHE A 38 -3.48 -2.89 11.23
CA PHE A 38 -3.09 -1.66 10.56
C PHE A 38 -2.86 -1.86 9.06
N ASP A 39 -3.14 -0.84 8.25
CA ASP A 39 -2.94 -0.91 6.79
C ASP A 39 -1.47 -0.65 6.45
N LYS A 40 -0.80 -1.64 5.87
CA LYS A 40 0.61 -1.55 5.44
C LYS A 40 0.82 -0.57 4.27
N ARG A 41 -0.24 -0.15 3.59
CA ARG A 41 -0.18 0.87 2.54
C ARG A 41 -0.20 2.28 3.11
N ASP A 42 -0.69 2.44 4.34
CA ASP A 42 -0.66 3.70 5.07
C ASP A 42 0.68 3.83 5.80
N LEU A 43 1.59 4.61 5.20
CA LEU A 43 2.92 4.85 5.76
C LEU A 43 2.86 5.43 7.18
N GLY A 44 1.84 6.23 7.51
CA GLY A 44 1.69 6.79 8.85
C GLY A 44 1.41 5.71 9.89
N GLN A 45 0.53 4.76 9.56
CA GLN A 45 0.23 3.62 10.43
C GLN A 45 1.44 2.69 10.57
N VAL A 46 2.16 2.43 9.49
CA VAL A 46 3.38 1.59 9.50
C VAL A 46 4.44 2.19 10.42
N LEU A 47 4.73 3.49 10.27
CA LEU A 47 5.74 4.16 11.08
C LEU A 47 5.34 4.21 12.57
N HIS A 48 4.05 4.44 12.85
CA HIS A 48 3.54 4.41 14.22
C HIS A 48 3.69 3.04 14.87
N HIS A 49 3.40 1.95 14.14
CA HIS A 49 3.52 0.58 14.66
C HIS A 49 4.96 0.03 14.68
N ALA A 50 5.92 0.72 14.05
CA ALA A 50 7.34 0.40 14.16
C ALA A 50 7.94 0.82 15.52
N GLU A 51 7.32 1.78 16.21
CA GLU A 51 7.76 2.25 17.52
C GLU A 51 7.37 1.25 18.62
N PRO A 52 8.30 0.78 19.47
CA PRO A 52 8.02 -0.25 20.47
C PRO A 52 7.02 0.20 21.53
N GLU A 53 6.94 1.51 21.83
CA GLU A 53 6.05 2.10 22.84
C GLU A 53 4.83 2.82 22.22
N HIS A 54 4.43 2.42 21.01
CA HIS A 54 3.21 2.91 20.36
C HIS A 54 1.93 2.58 21.15
N GLN A 55 0.83 3.27 20.85
CA GLN A 55 -0.51 2.99 21.40
C GLN A 55 -1.48 2.68 20.26
N PRO A 56 -2.60 1.98 20.51
CA PRO A 56 -3.60 1.74 19.48
C PRO A 56 -4.08 3.06 18.83
N LEU A 57 -4.15 3.07 17.50
CA LEU A 57 -4.70 4.18 16.74
C LEU A 57 -6.22 4.27 16.97
N PRO A 58 -6.81 5.48 16.91
CA PRO A 58 -8.25 5.64 16.93
C PRO A 58 -8.89 4.89 15.76
N VAL A 59 -9.95 4.13 16.03
CA VAL A 59 -10.78 3.56 14.97
C VAL A 59 -11.69 4.67 14.48
N GLU A 60 -11.41 5.22 13.30
CA GLU A 60 -12.36 6.10 12.60
C GLU A 60 -13.61 5.25 12.31
N GLN A 61 -14.77 5.73 12.78
CA GLN A 61 -16.07 5.03 12.74
C GLN A 61 -16.79 5.21 11.40
#